data_AF-A0A094EQ19-F1
#
_entry.id   AF-A0A094EQ19-F1
#
_cell.length_a   1.000
_cell.length_b   1.000
_cell.length_c   1.000
_cell.angle_alpha   90.00
_cell.angle_beta   90.00
_cell.angle_gamma   90.00
#
_symmetry.space_group_name_H-M   'P 1'
#
loop_
_entity.id
_entity.type
_entity.pdbx_description
1 polymer ?
#
loop_
_entity_poly.entity_id
_entity_poly.type
_entity_poly.pdbx_seq_one_letter_code
_entity_poly.pdbx_strand_id
1 'polypeptide(L)'
;MAPLTPTWAQPSHGSIQEVVINEAAFTSKSLSKISVAPYGVFAKIDFPPATPASEPTYATVQQGRDTHLNLNSDLVYINHSCDPSLILDIPSLSFLAGPRGLSPGDELTFFYPSTEWSMAQPFTCFCSSPSCRGVINGAGSMSQKSLEGIYLNGYIRDMLAERWARENKNGVNGVKSEGKARVNGERGVTSRELSGEMGGDTVRV
;
A
#
# COMPACT_ATOMS: atom_id res chain seq x y z
N MET A 1 22.35 8.90 3.16
CA MET A 1 21.45 9.59 4.11
C MET A 1 22.03 9.40 5.50
N ALA A 2 21.98 10.41 6.37
CA ALA A 2 22.52 10.30 7.72
C ALA A 2 21.64 9.36 8.58
N PRO A 3 22.22 8.57 9.49
CA PRO A 3 21.44 7.79 10.46
C PRO A 3 20.52 8.70 11.27
N LEU A 4 19.34 8.19 11.63
CA LEU A 4 18.41 8.89 12.51
C LEU A 4 19.12 9.21 13.83
N THR A 5 19.17 10.47 14.22
CA THR A 5 19.64 10.88 15.55
C THR A 5 18.43 10.84 16.50
N PRO A 6 18.35 9.86 17.42
CA PRO A 6 17.22 9.73 18.32
C PRO A 6 17.14 10.94 19.25
N THR A 7 15.94 11.46 19.46
CA THR A 7 15.65 12.57 20.39
C THR A 7 14.98 12.08 21.68
N TRP A 8 14.83 10.76 21.84
CA TRP A 8 14.23 10.08 22.99
C TRP A 8 15.26 9.23 23.75
N ALA A 9 14.90 8.82 24.97
CA ALA A 9 15.70 7.89 25.76
C ALA A 9 15.66 6.48 25.16
N GLN A 10 16.83 5.85 25.01
CA GLN A 10 16.96 4.51 24.45
C GLN A 10 17.44 3.48 25.51
N PRO A 11 16.85 2.28 25.57
CA PRO A 11 15.66 1.86 24.84
C PRO A 11 14.37 2.41 25.49
N SER A 12 13.51 3.02 24.69
CA SER A 12 12.16 3.45 25.06
C SER A 12 11.23 2.28 25.38
N HIS A 13 11.40 1.14 24.70
CA HIS A 13 10.53 -0.05 24.79
C HIS A 13 11.32 -1.32 25.16
N GLY A 14 12.38 -1.18 25.97
CA GLY A 14 13.34 -2.26 26.24
C GLY A 14 12.77 -3.52 26.90
N SER A 15 11.55 -3.48 27.46
CA SER A 15 10.86 -4.66 28.00
C SER A 15 10.20 -5.52 26.91
N ILE A 16 9.79 -4.93 25.78
CA ILE A 16 9.00 -5.60 24.73
C ILE A 16 9.70 -5.65 23.37
N GLN A 17 10.69 -4.78 23.13
CA GLN A 17 11.37 -4.62 21.85
C GLN A 17 12.89 -4.66 22.06
N GLU A 18 13.58 -5.35 21.18
CA GLU A 18 15.03 -5.26 21.00
C GLU A 18 15.32 -4.62 19.64
N VAL A 19 16.09 -3.52 19.63
CA VAL A 19 16.58 -2.92 18.39
C VAL A 19 17.99 -3.44 18.14
N VAL A 20 18.15 -4.19 17.05
CA VAL A 20 19.46 -4.62 16.57
C VAL A 20 19.95 -3.57 15.58
N ILE A 21 20.91 -2.75 15.99
CA ILE A 21 21.48 -1.69 15.15
C ILE A 21 22.56 -2.29 14.24
N ASN A 22 22.49 -2.00 12.94
CA ASN A 22 23.57 -2.31 12.01
C ASN A 22 24.13 -1.01 11.42
N GLU A 23 25.39 -0.70 11.75
CA GLU A 23 26.06 0.53 11.31
C GLU A 23 26.43 0.53 9.82
N ALA A 24 26.52 -0.65 9.18
CA ALA A 24 27.06 -0.78 7.83
C ALA A 24 26.03 -0.61 6.70
N ALA A 25 24.73 -0.74 7.01
CA ALA A 25 23.66 -0.62 6.04
C ALA A 25 22.35 -0.46 6.81
N PHE A 26 21.38 0.31 6.29
CA PHE A 26 20.01 0.53 6.79
C PHE A 26 19.21 -0.78 6.99
N THR A 27 19.71 -1.63 7.86
CA THR A 27 19.33 -3.01 8.11
C THR A 27 19.18 -3.24 9.60
N SER A 28 19.13 -2.15 10.37
CA SER A 28 18.63 -2.20 11.74
C SER A 28 17.24 -2.84 11.72
N LYS A 29 16.97 -3.70 12.67
CA LYS A 29 15.69 -4.40 12.77
C LYS A 29 15.22 -4.44 14.21
N SER A 30 13.91 -4.54 14.36
CA SER A 30 13.26 -4.64 15.65
C SER A 30 12.78 -6.07 15.87
N LEU A 31 13.10 -6.65 17.01
CA LEU A 31 12.68 -7.99 17.41
C LEU A 31 11.73 -7.91 18.60
N SER A 32 10.70 -8.75 18.61
CA SER A 32 9.82 -8.90 19.77
C SER A 32 10.58 -9.58 20.91
N LYS A 33 10.37 -9.11 22.14
CA LYS A 33 10.84 -9.80 23.37
C LYS A 33 9.74 -10.57 24.08
N ILE A 34 8.50 -10.44 23.62
CA ILE A 34 7.31 -10.98 24.28
C ILE A 34 6.45 -11.78 23.31
N SER A 35 5.60 -12.64 23.87
CA SER A 35 4.49 -13.23 23.12
C SER A 35 3.28 -12.30 23.16
N VAL A 36 2.57 -12.19 22.03
CA VAL A 36 1.30 -11.46 21.93
C VAL A 36 0.31 -12.34 21.17
N ALA A 37 -0.89 -12.51 21.73
CA ALA A 37 -1.95 -13.25 21.04
C ALA A 37 -2.33 -12.54 19.72
N PRO A 38 -2.87 -13.25 18.71
CA PRO A 38 -3.39 -12.63 17.50
C PRO A 38 -4.27 -11.42 17.78
N TYR A 39 -4.00 -10.30 17.12
CA TYR A 39 -4.71 -9.02 17.30
C TYR A 39 -4.60 -8.37 18.68
N GLY A 40 -3.75 -8.91 19.58
CA GLY A 40 -3.43 -8.29 20.85
C GLY A 40 -2.58 -7.03 20.69
N VAL A 41 -2.63 -6.13 21.67
CA VAL A 41 -1.80 -4.92 21.69
C VAL A 41 -0.35 -5.29 21.96
N PHE A 42 0.56 -4.94 21.05
CA PHE A 42 2.00 -5.04 21.24
C PHE A 42 2.55 -3.80 21.96
N ALA A 43 2.27 -2.62 21.40
CA ALA A 43 2.73 -1.34 21.95
C ALA A 43 1.71 -0.23 21.65
N LYS A 44 1.60 0.74 22.55
CA LYS A 44 0.91 2.00 22.26
C LYS A 44 1.93 3.05 21.82
N ILE A 45 1.52 4.00 21.00
CA ILE A 45 2.35 5.15 20.61
C ILE A 45 2.08 6.40 21.46
N ASP A 46 1.39 6.24 22.59
CA ASP A 46 1.15 7.30 23.60
C ASP A 46 2.27 7.39 24.65
N PHE A 47 3.20 6.43 24.70
CA PHE A 47 4.34 6.44 25.62
C PHE A 47 5.61 5.81 25.00
N PRO A 48 6.70 6.58 24.81
CA PRO A 48 6.74 8.04 24.79
C PRO A 48 5.68 8.63 23.85
N PRO A 49 5.10 9.80 24.16
CA PRO A 49 4.02 10.34 23.36
C PRO A 49 4.50 10.73 21.96
N ALA A 50 3.81 10.22 20.95
CA ALA A 50 3.95 10.72 19.60
C ALA A 50 3.55 12.21 19.53
N THR A 51 4.23 12.98 18.69
CA THR A 51 3.95 14.41 18.48
C THR A 51 3.68 14.71 17.02
N PRO A 52 2.90 15.76 16.69
CA PRO A 52 2.72 16.17 15.31
C PRO A 52 4.06 16.43 14.60
N ALA A 53 4.17 15.97 13.36
CA ALA A 53 5.27 16.31 12.46
C ALA A 53 4.81 17.39 11.48
N SER A 54 5.67 18.38 11.22
CA SER A 54 5.39 19.47 10.28
C SER A 54 5.45 19.03 8.81
N GLU A 55 6.19 17.96 8.52
CA GLU A 55 6.41 17.44 7.17
C GLU A 55 6.63 15.92 7.20
N PRO A 56 6.27 15.20 6.12
CA PRO A 56 6.55 13.79 5.99
C PRO A 56 8.05 13.53 5.81
N THR A 57 8.59 12.61 6.61
CA THR A 57 9.96 12.09 6.47
C THR A 57 9.95 10.56 6.52
N TYR A 58 11.11 9.93 6.32
CA TYR A 58 11.23 8.48 6.45
C TYR A 58 10.98 7.96 7.88
N ALA A 59 11.00 8.83 8.90
CA ALA A 59 10.84 8.49 10.32
C ALA A 59 9.51 8.97 10.91
N THR A 60 8.60 9.48 10.08
CA THR A 60 7.24 9.87 10.48
C THR A 60 6.21 8.88 9.97
N VAL A 61 5.06 8.80 10.63
CA VAL A 61 3.91 8.00 10.20
C VAL A 61 2.76 8.94 9.87
N GLN A 62 2.11 8.76 8.73
CA GLN A 62 0.87 9.49 8.42
C GLN A 62 -0.24 9.04 9.38
N GLN A 63 -1.01 10.01 9.90
CA GLN A 63 -2.13 9.75 10.82
C GLN A 63 -3.48 10.26 10.31
N GLY A 64 -3.50 10.80 9.10
CA GLY A 64 -4.67 11.41 8.46
C GLY A 64 -4.31 11.85 7.05
N ARG A 65 -5.23 12.50 6.33
CA ARG A 65 -4.99 12.88 4.91
C ARG A 65 -3.72 13.68 4.69
N ASP A 66 -3.46 14.66 5.55
CA ASP A 66 -2.37 15.63 5.37
C ASP A 66 -1.52 15.80 6.63
N THR A 67 -1.64 14.89 7.60
CA THR A 67 -1.03 15.01 8.94
C THR A 67 -0.16 13.82 9.27
N HIS A 68 0.98 14.07 9.91
CA HIS A 68 1.96 13.05 10.31
C HIS A 68 2.30 13.14 11.79
N LEU A 69 2.86 12.05 12.34
CA LEU A 69 3.38 11.94 13.70
C LEU A 69 4.86 11.56 13.68
N ASN A 70 5.62 12.18 14.59
CA ASN A 70 6.88 11.64 15.09
C ASN A 70 6.56 10.65 16.21
N LEU A 71 7.05 9.41 16.11
CA LEU A 71 6.79 8.39 17.14
C LEU A 71 7.59 8.61 18.44
N ASN A 72 8.69 9.38 18.37
CA ASN A 72 9.56 9.72 19.50
C ASN A 72 9.99 8.49 20.34
N SER A 73 10.19 7.35 19.69
CA SER A 73 10.47 6.08 20.35
C SER A 73 11.14 5.10 19.40
N ASP A 74 11.66 4.00 19.94
CA ASP A 74 12.31 2.95 19.16
C ASP A 74 11.37 2.22 18.21
N LEU A 75 10.06 2.47 18.30
CA LEU A 75 9.08 1.98 17.34
C LEU A 75 9.36 2.48 15.91
N VAL A 76 10.15 3.56 15.74
CA VAL A 76 10.63 4.01 14.41
C VAL A 76 11.49 2.97 13.69
N TYR A 77 12.08 2.01 14.41
CA TYR A 77 12.93 0.97 13.84
C TYR A 77 12.14 -0.28 13.41
N ILE A 78 10.81 -0.24 13.46
CA ILE A 78 9.95 -1.31 12.96
C ILE A 78 9.93 -1.23 11.43
N ASN A 79 10.43 -2.28 10.78
CA ASN A 79 10.63 -2.30 9.33
C ASN A 79 9.35 -2.59 8.54
N HIS A 80 9.45 -2.47 7.22
CA HIS A 80 8.40 -2.88 6.31
C HIS A 80 8.40 -4.40 6.07
N SER A 81 7.20 -4.99 6.00
CA SER A 81 6.99 -6.28 5.33
C SER A 81 5.69 -6.28 4.54
N CYS A 82 5.68 -7.01 3.42
CA CYS A 82 4.47 -7.28 2.63
C CYS A 82 3.55 -8.34 3.28
N ASP A 83 4.07 -9.12 4.22
CA ASP A 83 3.32 -10.01 5.12
C ASP A 83 3.74 -9.67 6.56
N PRO A 84 3.21 -8.58 7.13
CA PRO A 84 3.72 -8.01 8.36
C PRO A 84 3.34 -8.82 9.61
N SER A 85 4.16 -8.70 10.65
CA SER A 85 3.89 -9.24 11.98
C SER A 85 3.04 -8.32 12.85
N LEU A 86 2.97 -7.04 12.50
CA LEU A 86 2.20 -6.01 13.20
C LEU A 86 1.23 -5.28 12.27
N ILE A 87 0.18 -4.75 12.89
CA ILE A 87 -0.78 -3.80 12.33
C ILE A 87 -0.60 -2.48 13.08
N LEU A 88 -0.32 -1.39 12.36
CA LEU A 88 -0.34 -0.05 12.95
C LEU A 88 -1.75 0.53 12.81
N ASP A 89 -2.48 0.54 13.92
CA ASP A 89 -3.82 1.09 14.02
C ASP A 89 -3.78 2.52 14.57
N ILE A 90 -3.95 3.49 13.68
CA ILE A 90 -3.92 4.91 14.03
C ILE A 90 -5.09 5.31 14.94
N PRO A 91 -6.35 4.87 14.72
CA PRO A 91 -7.47 5.22 15.61
C PRO A 91 -7.25 4.86 17.08
N SER A 92 -6.62 3.72 17.38
CA SER A 92 -6.27 3.32 18.75
C SER A 92 -4.85 3.71 19.18
N LEU A 93 -4.08 4.39 18.32
CA LEU A 93 -2.69 4.75 18.54
C LEU A 93 -1.86 3.55 19.03
N SER A 94 -1.98 2.41 18.34
CA SER A 94 -1.40 1.15 18.78
C SER A 94 -0.82 0.31 17.64
N PHE A 95 0.29 -0.36 17.92
CA PHE A 95 0.72 -1.54 17.19
C PHE A 95 0.02 -2.77 17.76
N LEU A 96 -0.73 -3.47 16.92
CA LEU A 96 -1.39 -4.74 17.24
C LEU A 96 -0.62 -5.88 16.58
N ALA A 97 -0.58 -7.04 17.22
CA ALA A 97 -0.07 -8.25 16.58
C ALA A 97 -0.95 -8.63 15.39
N GLY A 98 -0.32 -9.13 14.31
CA GLY A 98 -1.03 -9.65 13.15
C GLY A 98 -1.82 -10.94 13.45
N PRO A 99 -2.43 -11.55 12.42
CA PRO A 99 -3.27 -12.75 12.57
C PRO A 99 -2.55 -13.96 13.17
N ARG A 100 -1.21 -13.99 13.09
CA ARG A 100 -0.37 -15.07 13.64
C ARG A 100 0.04 -14.85 15.10
N GLY A 101 -0.26 -13.69 15.67
CA GLY A 101 0.33 -13.27 16.95
C GLY A 101 1.81 -12.92 16.82
N LEU A 102 2.49 -12.85 17.96
CA LEU A 102 3.94 -12.68 18.07
C LEU A 102 4.52 -13.69 19.06
N SER A 103 5.76 -14.09 18.80
CA SER A 103 6.65 -14.79 19.71
C SER A 103 7.94 -13.99 19.94
N PRO A 104 8.64 -14.19 21.07
CA PRO A 104 9.98 -13.62 21.25
C PRO A 104 10.91 -14.04 20.11
N GLY A 105 11.66 -13.08 19.58
CA GLY A 105 12.55 -13.25 18.43
C GLY A 105 11.89 -12.97 17.07
N ASP A 106 10.56 -12.86 17.00
CA ASP A 106 9.89 -12.47 15.76
C ASP A 106 10.31 -11.06 15.34
N GLU A 107 10.57 -10.87 14.05
CA GLU A 107 10.84 -9.53 13.51
C GLU A 107 9.55 -8.70 13.52
N LEU A 108 9.63 -7.52 14.11
CA LEU A 108 8.55 -6.55 14.17
C LEU A 108 8.54 -5.77 12.85
N THR A 109 7.47 -5.98 12.08
CA THR A 109 7.28 -5.33 10.78
C THR A 109 5.83 -4.92 10.60
N PHE A 110 5.59 -3.81 9.89
CA PHE A 110 4.24 -3.43 9.46
C PHE A 110 4.22 -3.05 7.99
N PHE A 111 3.03 -3.08 7.38
CA PHE A 111 2.90 -2.71 5.97
C PHE A 111 2.84 -1.18 5.85
N TYR A 112 3.94 -0.51 5.52
CA TYR A 112 3.99 0.96 5.45
C TYR A 112 2.83 1.60 4.65
N PRO A 113 2.41 1.10 3.47
CA PRO A 113 1.26 1.68 2.77
C PRO A 113 -0.09 1.55 3.49
N SER A 114 -0.17 0.83 4.62
CA SER A 114 -1.34 0.83 5.51
C SER A 114 -1.57 2.17 6.20
N THR A 115 -0.52 2.97 6.32
CA THR A 115 -0.56 4.33 6.84
C THR A 115 -0.19 5.35 5.76
N GLU A 116 0.73 5.03 4.85
CA GLU A 116 1.29 6.01 3.93
C GLU A 116 0.61 6.04 2.55
N TRP A 117 0.03 7.19 2.20
CA TRP A 117 -0.48 7.44 0.85
C TRP A 117 0.65 7.54 -0.18
N SER A 118 1.70 8.28 0.16
CA SER A 118 2.92 8.43 -0.62
C SER A 118 4.10 8.30 0.33
N MET A 119 5.07 7.46 0.00
CA MET A 119 6.30 7.38 0.80
C MET A 119 7.14 8.63 0.60
N ALA A 120 7.62 9.24 1.70
CA ALA A 120 8.63 10.29 1.62
C ALA A 120 9.91 9.79 0.92
N GLN A 121 10.22 8.51 1.10
CA GLN A 121 11.31 7.83 0.42
C GLN A 121 10.87 6.45 -0.07
N PRO A 122 10.50 6.31 -1.35
CA PRO A 122 10.22 5.01 -1.95
C PRO A 122 11.45 4.09 -1.96
N PHE A 123 11.23 2.78 -1.89
CA PHE A 123 12.32 1.79 -1.85
C PHE A 123 11.94 0.45 -2.51
N THR A 124 12.96 -0.32 -2.90
CA THR A 124 12.79 -1.73 -3.31
C THR A 124 12.68 -2.60 -2.06
N CYS A 125 11.62 -3.38 -1.95
CA CYS A 125 11.36 -4.25 -0.80
C CYS A 125 12.24 -5.51 -0.83
N PHE A 126 12.80 -5.83 0.33
CA PHE A 126 13.62 -7.03 0.55
C PHE A 126 13.04 -7.95 1.65
N CYS A 127 11.73 -7.88 1.91
CA CYS A 127 11.08 -8.65 2.99
C CYS A 127 11.01 -10.17 2.76
N SER A 128 11.40 -10.66 1.57
CA SER A 128 11.39 -12.08 1.18
C SER A 128 10.04 -12.82 1.29
N SER A 129 8.94 -12.12 1.59
CA SER A 129 7.61 -12.74 1.61
C SER A 129 7.21 -13.26 0.20
N PRO A 130 6.56 -14.43 0.10
CA PRO A 130 6.00 -14.92 -1.17
C PRO A 130 5.01 -13.95 -1.82
N SER A 131 4.39 -13.06 -1.04
CA SER A 131 3.47 -12.02 -1.51
C SER A 131 4.12 -10.64 -1.60
N CYS A 132 5.45 -10.58 -1.77
CA CYS A 132 6.20 -9.34 -1.91
C CYS A 132 5.70 -8.49 -3.08
N ARG A 133 5.56 -7.19 -2.85
CA ARG A 133 5.03 -6.21 -3.83
C ARG A 133 6.13 -5.51 -4.64
N GLY A 134 7.40 -5.87 -4.44
CA GLY A 134 8.52 -5.26 -5.14
C GLY A 134 8.79 -3.86 -4.61
N VAL A 135 8.38 -2.81 -5.34
CA VAL A 135 8.65 -1.42 -4.95
C VAL A 135 7.57 -0.89 -4.02
N ILE A 136 7.97 -0.23 -2.94
CA ILE A 136 7.07 0.41 -1.96
C ILE A 136 7.17 1.93 -2.13
N ASN A 137 6.09 2.54 -2.60
CA ASN A 137 5.97 3.96 -2.92
C ASN A 137 4.70 4.61 -2.33
N GLY A 138 3.92 3.86 -1.55
CA GLY A 138 2.73 4.33 -0.84
C GLY A 138 1.44 3.88 -1.53
N ALA A 139 0.35 3.77 -0.74
CA ALA A 139 -0.90 3.15 -1.20
C ALA A 139 -1.51 3.87 -2.40
N GLY A 140 -1.30 5.18 -2.51
CA GLY A 140 -1.82 6.03 -3.57
C GLY A 140 -1.34 5.67 -4.97
N SER A 141 -0.31 4.84 -5.10
CA SER A 141 0.24 4.38 -6.38
C SER A 141 0.10 2.87 -6.61
N MET A 142 -0.47 2.14 -5.63
CA MET A 142 -0.65 0.70 -5.71
C MET A 142 -1.95 0.34 -6.44
N SER A 143 -2.02 -0.89 -6.95
CA SER A 143 -3.25 -1.47 -7.52
C SER A 143 -4.16 -2.03 -6.42
N GLN A 144 -5.46 -2.17 -6.72
CA GLN A 144 -6.40 -2.81 -5.80
C GLN A 144 -5.95 -4.24 -5.42
N LYS A 145 -5.50 -5.03 -6.40
CA LYS A 145 -4.96 -6.38 -6.17
C LYS A 145 -3.76 -6.37 -5.24
N SER A 146 -2.89 -5.37 -5.35
CA SER A 146 -1.73 -5.25 -4.47
C SER A 146 -2.12 -4.92 -3.02
N LEU A 147 -3.29 -4.31 -2.78
CA LEU A 147 -3.72 -3.91 -1.44
C LEU A 147 -4.68 -4.92 -0.78
N GLU A 148 -5.13 -5.92 -1.54
CA GLU A 148 -6.08 -6.92 -1.08
C GLU A 148 -5.52 -7.74 0.10
N GLY A 149 -6.39 -8.02 1.08
CA GLY A 149 -6.07 -8.82 2.27
C GLY A 149 -5.18 -8.13 3.30
N ILE A 150 -4.83 -6.86 3.10
CA ILE A 150 -4.02 -6.08 4.05
C ILE A 150 -4.89 -5.11 4.84
N TYR A 151 -4.59 -4.95 6.12
CA TYR A 151 -5.18 -3.89 6.93
C TYR A 151 -4.75 -2.51 6.40
N LEU A 152 -5.70 -1.62 6.18
CA LEU A 152 -5.47 -0.22 5.80
C LEU A 152 -6.22 0.69 6.76
N ASN A 153 -5.53 1.74 7.24
CA ASN A 153 -6.18 2.75 8.07
C ASN A 153 -7.33 3.43 7.30
N GLY A 154 -8.33 3.92 8.04
CA GLY A 154 -9.58 4.45 7.46
C GLY A 154 -9.33 5.53 6.41
N TYR A 155 -8.48 6.51 6.71
CA TYR A 155 -8.17 7.60 5.79
C TYR A 155 -7.49 7.13 4.48
N ILE A 156 -6.70 6.05 4.51
CA ILE A 156 -6.13 5.44 3.29
C ILE A 156 -7.23 4.83 2.45
N ARG A 157 -8.16 4.10 3.06
CA ARG A 157 -9.31 3.50 2.36
C ARG A 157 -10.18 4.56 1.70
N ASP A 158 -10.43 5.67 2.40
CA ASP A 158 -11.20 6.79 1.87
C ASP A 158 -10.53 7.43 0.65
N MET A 159 -9.21 7.70 0.73
CA MET A 159 -8.45 8.28 -0.38
C MET A 159 -8.36 7.33 -1.59
N LEU A 160 -8.24 6.01 -1.36
CA LEU A 160 -8.28 5.00 -2.42
C LEU A 160 -9.66 4.96 -3.10
N ALA A 161 -10.75 4.97 -2.33
CA ALA A 161 -12.10 4.99 -2.87
C ALA A 161 -12.35 6.23 -3.74
N GLU A 162 -11.88 7.40 -3.31
CA GLU A 162 -11.95 8.64 -4.10
C GLU A 162 -11.12 8.58 -5.37
N ARG A 163 -9.91 8.01 -5.31
CA ARG A 163 -9.06 7.81 -6.48
C ARG A 163 -9.75 6.90 -7.49
N TRP A 164 -10.21 5.73 -7.09
CA TRP A 164 -10.84 4.77 -7.99
C TRP A 164 -12.17 5.30 -8.56
N ALA A 165 -12.95 6.03 -7.75
CA ALA A 165 -14.16 6.69 -8.25
C ALA A 165 -13.84 7.74 -9.35
N ARG A 166 -12.73 8.47 -9.23
CA ARG A 166 -12.26 9.41 -10.26
C ARG A 166 -11.77 8.69 -11.51
N GLU A 167 -10.98 7.62 -11.35
CA GLU A 167 -10.48 6.80 -12.46
C GLU A 167 -11.64 6.18 -13.27
N ASN A 168 -12.67 5.66 -12.59
CA ASN A 168 -13.87 5.11 -13.23
C ASN A 168 -14.68 6.17 -13.99
N LYS A 169 -14.84 7.38 -13.43
CA LYS A 169 -15.51 8.50 -14.13
C LYS A 169 -14.75 8.93 -15.39
N ASN A 170 -13.43 8.97 -15.32
CA ASN A 170 -12.58 9.33 -16.47
C ASN A 170 -12.58 8.23 -17.55
N GLY A 171 -12.59 6.95 -17.16
CA GLY A 171 -12.73 5.83 -18.07
C GLY A 171 -14.07 5.82 -18.82
N VAL A 172 -15.17 6.20 -18.17
CA VAL A 172 -16.50 6.31 -18.80
C VAL A 172 -16.59 7.52 -19.74
N ASN A 173 -15.98 8.65 -19.40
CA ASN A 173 -15.96 9.83 -20.26
C ASN A 173 -15.03 9.67 -21.49
N GLY A 174 -14.01 8.82 -21.43
CA GLY A 174 -13.10 8.52 -22.55
C GLY A 174 -13.70 7.64 -23.66
N VAL A 175 -14.88 7.04 -23.45
CA VAL A 175 -15.55 6.15 -24.42
C VAL A 175 -16.57 6.91 -25.30
N LYS A 176 -16.72 8.24 -25.16
CA LYS A 176 -17.63 9.04 -25.99
C LYS A 176 -16.89 9.97 -26.97
N SER A 177 -16.35 9.41 -28.06
CA SER A 177 -16.47 9.98 -29.41
C SER A 177 -15.85 9.05 -30.46
N GLU A 178 -16.67 8.27 -31.14
CA GLU A 178 -16.52 8.00 -32.59
C GLU A 178 -17.89 7.56 -33.13
N GLY A 179 -18.74 8.56 -33.37
CA GLY A 179 -20.06 8.40 -33.95
C GLY A 179 -20.23 9.28 -35.17
N LYS A 180 -20.04 8.68 -36.35
CA LYS A 180 -20.61 9.02 -37.67
C LYS A 180 -20.26 10.38 -38.32
N ALA A 181 -19.50 10.31 -39.41
CA ALA A 181 -19.61 11.23 -40.55
C ALA A 181 -20.05 10.41 -41.81
N ARG A 182 -21.34 10.46 -42.16
CA ARG A 182 -21.93 11.20 -43.30
C ARG A 182 -21.73 10.54 -44.67
N VAL A 183 -22.77 9.81 -45.10
CA VAL A 183 -23.00 9.44 -46.50
C VAL A 183 -23.56 10.66 -47.22
N ASN A 184 -22.83 11.18 -48.20
CA ASN A 184 -23.35 12.10 -49.22
C ASN A 184 -23.57 11.31 -50.50
N GLY A 185 -24.74 11.47 -51.10
CA GLY A 185 -25.11 10.82 -52.35
C GLY A 185 -24.60 11.56 -53.57
N GLU A 186 -24.26 10.78 -54.60
CA GLU A 186 -24.20 11.21 -56.00
C GLU A 186 -24.84 10.12 -56.89
N ARG A 187 -25.56 10.56 -57.93
CA ARG A 187 -26.32 9.73 -58.89
C ARG A 187 -25.51 9.45 -60.17
N GLY A 188 -25.76 8.28 -60.76
CA GLY A 188 -25.48 7.91 -62.17
C GLY A 188 -24.33 6.92 -62.31
N VAL A 189 -24.32 5.86 -63.13
CA VAL A 189 -25.12 5.41 -64.29
C VAL A 189 -25.03 3.86 -64.37
N THR A 190 -26.00 3.29 -65.07
CA THR A 190 -26.35 1.89 -65.40
C THR A 190 -25.25 0.94 -65.93
N SER A 191 -25.33 -0.35 -65.61
CA SER A 191 -25.58 -1.49 -66.55
C SER A 191 -25.00 -2.82 -66.03
N ARG A 192 -25.81 -3.91 -66.11
CA ARG A 192 -25.44 -5.34 -66.30
C ARG A 192 -24.59 -5.98 -65.18
N GLU A 193 -24.77 -7.21 -64.71
CA GLU A 193 -25.46 -8.46 -65.10
C GLU A 193 -25.51 -9.31 -63.79
N LEU A 194 -26.65 -9.87 -63.38
CA LEU A 194 -27.08 -11.26 -63.60
C LEU A 194 -26.19 -12.36 -62.97
N SER A 195 -26.75 -12.97 -61.91
CA SER A 195 -26.84 -14.41 -61.59
C SER A 195 -25.57 -15.28 -61.38
N GLY A 196 -25.60 -16.03 -60.26
CA GLY A 196 -24.74 -17.17 -59.92
C GLY A 196 -24.94 -17.53 -58.43
N GLU A 197 -25.95 -18.33 -58.06
CA GLU A 197 -25.86 -19.79 -57.83
C GLU A 197 -24.96 -20.13 -56.63
N MET A 198 -25.53 -20.31 -55.43
CA MET A 198 -25.95 -21.60 -54.83
C MET A 198 -24.83 -22.67 -54.82
N GLY A 199 -24.22 -22.84 -53.65
CA GLY A 199 -23.31 -23.95 -53.36
C GLY A 199 -23.20 -24.13 -51.85
N GLY A 200 -24.23 -24.75 -51.26
CA GLY A 200 -24.08 -25.36 -49.95
C GLY A 200 -23.34 -26.69 -50.11
N ASP A 201 -22.42 -26.98 -49.20
CA ASP A 201 -22.09 -28.36 -48.91
C ASP A 201 -21.70 -28.56 -47.44
N THR A 202 -22.24 -29.67 -46.96
CA THR A 202 -22.14 -30.31 -45.64
C THR A 202 -20.68 -30.56 -45.21
N VAL A 203 -20.33 -30.73 -43.93
CA VAL A 203 -20.57 -31.94 -43.11
C VAL A 203 -20.22 -31.63 -41.65
N ARG A 204 -21.06 -32.13 -40.73
CA ARG A 204 -20.76 -32.39 -39.32
C ARG A 204 -20.02 -33.71 -39.18
N VAL A 205 -18.97 -33.77 -38.37
CA VAL A 205 -18.79 -34.77 -37.29
C VAL A 205 -18.07 -34.07 -36.15
#